data_AF-A0A529LVU0-F1
#
_entry.id   AF-A0A529LVU0-F1
#
_cell.length_a   1.000
_cell.length_b   1.000
_cell.length_c   1.000
_cell.angle_alpha   90.00
_cell.angle_beta   90.00
_cell.angle_gamma   90.00
#
_symmetry.space_group_name_H-M   'P 1'
#
loop_
_entity.id
_entity.type
_entity.pdbx_description
1 polymer ?
#
loop_
_entity_poly.entity_id
_entity_poly.type
_entity_poly.pdbx_seq_one_letter_code
_entity_poly.pdbx_strand_id
1 'polypeptide(L)' 'GFLAAITAKLAAADMGVNPVSAFYHDHLFVPAERAEEALAILGQLAAESGA' A
#
# COMPACT_ATOMS: atom_id res chain seq x y z
N GLY A 1 5.84 11.80 1.93
CA GLY A 1 4.50 11.85 2.54
C GLY A 1 3.99 10.43 2.73
N PHE A 2 3.08 10.21 3.68
CA PHE A 2 2.59 8.88 4.06
C PHE A 2 2.11 8.05 2.85
N LEU A 3 1.15 8.60 2.09
CA LEU A 3 0.60 7.92 0.92
C LEU A 3 1.65 7.67 -0.17
N ALA A 4 2.56 8.62 -0.40
CA ALA A 4 3.63 8.48 -1.40
C ALA A 4 4.58 7.32 -1.10
N ALA A 5 4.90 7.07 0.18
CA ALA A 5 5.75 5.95 0.58
C ALA A 5 5.05 4.60 0.31
N ILE A 6 3.76 4.53 0.61
CA ILE A 6 2.93 3.34 0.37
C ILE A 6 2.80 3.06 -1.13
N THR A 7 2.39 4.06 -1.91
CA THR A 7 2.19 3.88 -3.36
C THR A 7 3.51 3.57 -4.08
N ALA A 8 4.64 4.11 -3.62
CA ALA A 8 5.95 3.77 -4.19
C ALA A 8 6.34 2.31 -3.96
N LYS A 9 6.09 1.76 -2.76
CA LYS A 9 6.36 0.35 -2.45
C LYS A 9 5.48 -0.59 -3.27
N LEU A 10 4.19 -0.28 -3.41
CA LEU A 10 3.28 -1.07 -4.25
C LEU A 10 3.64 -0.98 -5.73
N ALA A 11 4.00 0.21 -6.22
CA ALA A 11 4.46 0.39 -7.60
C ALA A 11 5.76 -0.38 -7.89
N ALA A 12 6.68 -0.48 -6.93
CA ALA A 12 7.90 -1.27 -7.07
C ALA A 12 7.63 -2.79 -7.22
N ALA A 13 6.47 -3.26 -6.77
CA ALA A 13 5.99 -4.62 -6.99
C ALA A 13 5.11 -4.76 -8.25
N ASP A 14 5.18 -3.79 -9.17
CA ASP A 14 4.37 -3.73 -10.38
C ASP A 14 2.87 -3.87 -10.09
N MET A 15 2.42 -3.25 -9.00
CA MET A 15 1.03 -3.29 -8.56
C MET A 15 0.32 -1.97 -8.86
N GLY A 16 -0.67 -2.03 -9.74
CA GLY A 16 -1.60 -0.92 -9.94
C GLY A 16 -2.42 -0.68 -8.68
N VAL A 17 -2.39 0.55 -8.16
CA VAL A 17 -3.18 0.95 -6.99
C VAL A 17 -3.94 2.23 -7.29
N ASN A 18 -5.19 2.32 -6.82
CA ASN A 18 -5.97 3.54 -6.83
C ASN A 18 -6.18 4.01 -5.38
N PRO A 19 -5.42 5.02 -4.91
CA PRO A 19 -5.56 5.54 -3.56
C PRO A 19 -6.68 6.58 -3.45
N VAL A 20 -7.48 6.50 -2.38
CA VAL A 20 -8.54 7.45 -2.06
C VAL A 20 -8.38 7.93 -0.62
N SER A 21 -8.10 9.22 -0.44
CA SER A 21 -8.04 9.82 0.89
C SER A 21 -9.44 10.13 1.41
N ALA A 22 -9.82 9.47 2.51
CA ALA A 22 -11.04 9.79 3.25
C ALA A 22 -10.73 10.55 4.54
N PHE A 23 -11.78 10.99 5.25
CA PHE A 23 -11.62 11.85 6.42
C PHE A 23 -10.83 11.21 7.57
N TYR A 24 -10.97 9.89 7.77
CA TYR A 24 -10.33 9.18 8.89
C TYR A 24 -9.14 8.30 8.47
N HIS A 25 -9.17 7.77 7.25
CA HIS A 25 -8.16 6.86 6.74
C HIS A 25 -8.13 6.90 5.22
N ASP A 26 -6.97 6.55 4.66
CA ASP A 26 -6.83 6.32 3.23
C ASP A 26 -7.34 4.92 2.87
N HIS A 27 -7.94 4.80 1.70
CA HIS A 27 -8.33 3.53 1.10
C HIS A 27 -7.44 3.26 -0.10
N LEU A 28 -7.02 2.00 -0.26
CA LEU A 28 -6.23 1.55 -1.40
C LEU A 28 -7.00 0.47 -2.13
N PHE A 29 -7.34 0.71 -3.39
CA PHE A 29 -7.93 -0.31 -4.26
C PHE A 29 -6.83 -0.97 -5.08
N VAL A 30 -6.75 -2.29 -4.98
CA VAL A 30 -5.78 -3.16 -5.67
C VAL A 30 -6.53 -4.28 -6.42
N PRO A 31 -5.90 -4.98 -7.37
CA PRO A 31 -6.49 -6.17 -7.97
C PRO A 31 -6.82 -7.23 -6.92
N ALA A 32 -8.02 -7.78 -6.96
CA ALA A 32 -8.55 -8.65 -5.90
C ALA A 32 -7.72 -9.93 -5.73
N GLU A 33 -7.24 -10.48 -6.85
CA GLU A 33 -6.38 -11.65 -6.91
C GLU A 33 -4.97 -11.41 -6.33
N ARG A 34 -4.58 -10.15 -6.13
CA ARG A 34 -3.29 -9.75 -5.54
C ARG A 34 -3.44 -9.09 -4.17
N ALA A 35 -4.62 -9.15 -3.55
CA ALA A 35 -4.87 -8.49 -2.27
C ALA A 35 -3.95 -8.99 -1.14
N GLU A 36 -3.68 -10.30 -1.09
CA GLU A 36 -2.76 -10.88 -0.11
C GLU A 36 -1.31 -10.41 -0.30
N GLU A 37 -0.87 -10.30 -1.56
CA GLU A 37 0.44 -9.76 -1.92
C GLU A 37 0.57 -8.29 -1.47
N ALA A 38 -0.47 -7.48 -1.72
CA ALA A 38 -0.52 -6.09 -1.27
C ALA A 38 -0.38 -5.98 0.26
N LEU A 39 -1.13 -6.80 1.00
CA LEU A 39 -1.05 -6.83 2.47
C LEU A 39 0.33 -7.26 2.98
N ALA A 40 0.97 -8.23 2.33
CA ALA A 40 2.32 -8.66 2.68
C ALA A 40 3.34 -7.53 2.50
N ILE A 41 3.30 -6.81 1.37
CA ILE A 41 4.17 -5.65 1.09
C ILE A 41 3.95 -4.54 2.13
N LEU A 42 2.69 -4.23 2.44
CA LEU A 42 2.34 -3.22 3.44
C LEU A 42 2.82 -3.62 4.84
N GLY A 43 2.71 -4.90 5.20
CA GLY A 43 3.22 -5.44 6.46
C GLY A 43 4.74 -5.32 6.58
N GLN A 44 5.47 -5.60 5.49
CA GLN A 44 6.92 -5.41 5.44
C GLN A 44 7.31 -3.94 5.60
N LEU A 45 6.64 -3.02 4.89
CA LEU A 45 6.86 -1.59 5.04
C LEU A 45 6.62 -1.11 6.48
N ALA A 46 5.58 -1.63 7.14
CA ALA A 46 5.29 -1.30 8.54
C ALA A 46 6.40 -1.79 9.50
N ALA A 47 6.91 -3.01 9.28
CA ALA A 47 8.01 -3.57 10.06
C ALA A 47 9.32 -2.79 9.86
N GLU A 48 9.63 -2.39 8.62
CA GLU A 48 10.80 -1.55 8.29
C GLU A 48 10.72 -0.16 8.93
N SER A 49 9.51 0.40 9.06
CA SER A 49 9.30 1.75 9.60
C SER A 49 9.29 1.80 11.13
N GLY A 50 9.10 0.65 11.79
CA GLY A 50 9.06 0.51 13.25
C GLY A 50 10.40 0.10 13.89
N ALA A 51 11.43 -0.16 13.06
CA ALA A 51 12.80 -0.42 13.49
C ALA A 51 13.61 0.87 13.59
#